data_AF-A0A8T4J6I4-F1
#
_entry.id   AF-A0A8T4J6I4-F1
#
_cell.length_a   1.000
_cell.length_b   1.000
_cell.length_c   1.000
_cell.angle_alpha   90.00
_cell.angle_beta   90.00
_cell.angle_gamma   90.00
#
_symmetry.space_group_name_H-M   'P 1'
#
loop_
_entity.id
_entity.type
_entity.pdbx_description
1 polymer ?
#
loop_
_entity_poly.entity_id
_entity_poly.type
_entity_poly.pdbx_seq_one_letter_code
_entity_poly.pdbx_strand_id
1 'polypeptide(L)'
;VNMIEQDIAGLIQKALEAGLIEPADVNYARNQVMNLLGLESFPEEATAASGDSIPDLLEKLAAYAVEHGVITDDLDAKDMLAAN
;
A
#
# COMPACT_ATOMS: atom_id res chain seq x y z
N VAL A 1 0.18 -7.30 -15.40
CA VAL A 1 -0.12 -7.00 -13.98
C VAL A 1 1.15 -6.43 -13.39
N ASN A 2 1.09 -5.22 -12.85
CA ASN A 2 2.22 -4.55 -12.24
C ASN A 2 2.29 -4.94 -10.74
N MET A 3 3.46 -4.79 -10.12
CA MET A 3 3.76 -5.39 -8.81
C MET A 3 2.99 -4.70 -7.68
N ILE A 4 2.74 -3.40 -7.83
CA ILE A 4 2.00 -2.59 -6.84
C ILE A 4 0.53 -3.01 -6.73
N GLU A 5 -0.12 -3.37 -7.84
CA GLU A 5 -1.52 -3.80 -7.83
C GLU A 5 -1.68 -5.17 -7.13
N GLN A 6 -0.68 -6.04 -7.24
CA GLN A 6 -0.64 -7.32 -6.52
C GLN A 6 -0.46 -7.12 -5.01
N ASP A 7 0.39 -6.17 -4.62
CA ASP A 7 0.58 -5.83 -3.20
C ASP A 7 -0.68 -5.18 -2.60
N ILE A 8 -1.36 -4.29 -3.34
CA ILE A 8 -2.67 -3.73 -2.92
C ILE A 8 -3.71 -4.85 -2.80
N ALA A 9 -3.83 -5.74 -3.80
CA ALA A 9 -4.76 -6.87 -3.74
C ALA A 9 -4.45 -7.79 -2.55
N GLY A 10 -3.17 -8.06 -2.29
CA GLY A 10 -2.69 -8.79 -1.12
C GLY A 10 -3.12 -8.13 0.19
N LEU A 11 -2.92 -6.81 0.33
CA LEU A 11 -3.26 -6.08 1.54
C LEU A 11 -4.75 -6.16 1.84
N ILE A 12 -5.59 -5.94 0.82
CA ILE A 12 -7.05 -6.01 0.96
C ILE A 12 -7.51 -7.43 1.33
N GLN A 13 -6.94 -8.45 0.68
CA GLN A 13 -7.25 -9.83 1.01
C GLN A 13 -6.85 -10.18 2.45
N LYS A 14 -5.64 -9.82 2.87
CA LYS A 14 -5.16 -10.10 4.23
C LYS A 14 -5.94 -9.34 5.30
N ALA A 15 -6.35 -8.10 5.01
CA ALA A 15 -7.19 -7.31 5.90
C ALA A 15 -8.58 -7.95 6.08
N LEU A 16 -9.17 -8.51 5.01
CA LEU A 16 -10.40 -9.31 5.10
C LEU A 16 -10.21 -10.58 5.94
N GLU A 17 -9.15 -11.35 5.66
CA GLU A 17 -8.82 -12.58 6.38
C GLU A 17 -8.62 -12.34 7.88
N ALA A 18 -8.05 -11.18 8.24
CA ALA A 18 -7.84 -10.76 9.62
C ALA A 18 -9.07 -10.10 10.28
N GLY A 19 -10.16 -9.88 9.53
CA GLY A 19 -11.36 -9.21 10.02
C GLY A 19 -11.17 -7.71 10.32
N LEU A 20 -10.18 -7.08 9.69
CA LEU A 20 -9.92 -5.64 9.82
C LEU A 20 -10.87 -4.79 8.98
N ILE A 21 -11.42 -5.38 7.91
CA ILE A 21 -12.42 -4.77 7.03
C ILE A 21 -13.51 -5.81 6.70
N GLU A 22 -14.69 -5.33 6.32
CA GLU A 22 -15.77 -6.21 5.85
C GLU A 22 -15.73 -6.38 4.32
N PRO A 23 -16.33 -7.45 3.76
CA PRO A 23 -16.42 -7.63 2.31
C PRO A 23 -17.05 -6.43 1.57
N ALA A 24 -17.96 -5.71 2.23
CA ALA A 24 -18.60 -4.51 1.68
C ALA A 24 -17.60 -3.34 1.53
N ASP A 25 -16.53 -3.31 2.32
CA ASP A 25 -15.55 -2.22 2.35
C ASP A 25 -14.44 -2.39 1.31
N VAL A 26 -14.33 -3.54 0.66
CA VAL A 26 -13.23 -3.90 -0.25
C VAL A 26 -12.95 -2.83 -1.30
N ASN A 27 -14.00 -2.34 -1.97
CA ASN A 27 -13.85 -1.31 -3.00
C ASN A 27 -13.43 0.03 -2.41
N TYR A 28 -13.97 0.39 -1.24
CA TYR A 28 -13.62 1.62 -0.56
C TYR A 28 -12.17 1.59 -0.08
N ALA A 29 -11.77 0.53 0.62
CA ALA A 29 -10.42 0.34 1.13
C ALA A 29 -9.38 0.33 0.01
N ARG A 30 -9.63 -0.40 -1.10
CA ARG A 30 -8.75 -0.37 -2.28
C ARG A 30 -8.60 1.04 -2.83
N ASN A 31 -9.71 1.76 -3.02
CA ASN A 31 -9.68 3.11 -3.56
C ASN A 31 -8.97 4.10 -2.62
N GLN A 32 -9.08 3.91 -1.30
CA GLN A 32 -8.31 4.70 -0.34
C GLN A 32 -6.82 4.48 -0.50
N VAL A 33 -6.38 3.22 -0.58
CA VAL A 33 -4.96 2.91 -0.80
C VAL A 33 -4.48 3.48 -2.13
N MET A 34 -5.25 3.34 -3.21
CA MET A 34 -4.90 3.93 -4.51
C MET A 34 -4.74 5.45 -4.43
N ASN A 35 -5.68 6.14 -3.79
CA ASN A 35 -5.63 7.59 -3.61
C ASN A 35 -4.40 8.01 -2.80
N LEU A 36 -4.07 7.28 -1.73
CA LEU A 36 -2.88 7.50 -0.91
C LEU A 36 -1.57 7.24 -1.66
N LEU A 37 -1.59 6.48 -2.75
CA LEU A 37 -0.42 6.18 -3.59
C LEU A 37 -0.42 6.96 -4.91
N GLY A 38 -1.40 7.84 -5.13
CA GLY A 38 -1.53 8.61 -6.38
C GLY A 38 -1.87 7.77 -7.61
N LEU A 39 -2.50 6.60 -7.45
CA LEU A 39 -2.87 5.71 -8.55
C LEU A 39 -4.23 6.09 -9.14
N GLU A 40 -4.28 6.38 -10.44
CA GLU A 40 -5.51 6.77 -11.14
C GLU A 40 -6.41 5.58 -11.52
N SER A 41 -5.83 4.39 -11.65
CA SER A 41 -6.56 3.21 -12.13
C SER A 41 -6.06 1.91 -11.50
N PHE A 42 -6.95 0.93 -11.44
CA PHE A 42 -6.66 -0.43 -11.00
C PHE A 42 -7.18 -1.39 -12.08
N PRO A 43 -6.47 -2.49 -12.39
CA PRO A 43 -6.89 -3.44 -13.41
C PRO A 43 -8.30 -3.96 -13.18
N GLU A 44 -9.12 -3.98 -14.23
CA GLU A 44 -10.46 -4.60 -14.19
C GLU A 44 -10.38 -6.13 -14.06
N GLU A 45 -9.32 -6.73 -14.61
CA GLU A 45 -9.05 -8.16 -14.46
C GLU A 45 -8.58 -8.49 -13.04
N ALA A 46 -8.97 -9.67 -12.57
CA ALA A 46 -8.56 -10.17 -11.27
C ALA A 46 -7.03 -10.18 -11.16
N THR A 47 -6.51 -9.30 -10.32
CA THR A 47 -5.08 -9.22 -10.03
C THR A 47 -4.73 -10.30 -9.02
N ALA A 48 -3.67 -11.07 -9.30
CA ALA A 48 -3.18 -12.05 -8.34
C ALA A 48 -2.74 -11.33 -7.06
N ALA A 49 -3.33 -11.70 -5.92
CA ALA A 49 -2.97 -11.13 -4.64
C ALA A 49 -1.59 -11.62 -4.20
N SER A 50 -0.74 -10.70 -3.73
CA SER A 50 0.52 -11.07 -3.07
C SER A 50 0.24 -11.95 -1.84
N GLY A 51 1.08 -12.96 -1.65
CA GLY A 51 1.00 -13.90 -0.51
C GLY A 51 1.68 -13.40 0.76
N ASP A 52 2.26 -12.20 0.74
CA ASP A 52 3.03 -11.64 1.84
C ASP A 52 2.16 -11.26 3.04
N SER A 53 2.81 -10.99 4.18
CA SER A 53 2.11 -10.59 5.40
C SER A 53 1.67 -9.12 5.33
N ILE A 54 0.69 -8.72 6.16
CA ILE A 54 0.25 -7.31 6.24
C ILE A 54 1.44 -6.36 6.50
N PRO A 55 2.35 -6.63 7.46
CA PRO A 55 3.54 -5.79 7.65
C PRO A 55 4.41 -5.65 6.40
N ASP A 56 4.74 -6.76 5.72
CA ASP A 56 5.60 -6.75 4.54
C ASP A 56 4.95 -5.94 3.40
N LEU A 57 3.64 -6.11 3.21
CA LEU A 57 2.88 -5.37 2.20
C LEU A 57 2.89 -3.86 2.52
N LEU A 58 2.66 -3.47 3.77
CA LEU A 58 2.72 -2.07 4.18
C LEU A 58 4.11 -1.46 3.94
N GLU A 59 5.19 -2.20 4.21
CA GLU A 59 6.56 -1.75 3.91
C GLU A 59 6.76 -1.48 2.41
N LYS A 60 6.30 -2.40 1.54
CA LYS A 60 6.41 -2.21 0.08
C LYS A 60 5.59 -1.03 -0.43
N LEU A 61 4.35 -0.88 0.05
CA LEU A 61 3.49 0.24 -0.33
C LEU A 61 4.08 1.58 0.14
N ALA A 62 4.67 1.62 1.34
CA ALA A 62 5.36 2.81 1.84
C ALA A 62 6.63 3.12 1.02
N ALA A 63 7.42 2.11 0.65
CA ALA A 63 8.58 2.28 -0.21
C ALA A 63 8.18 2.81 -1.59
N TYR A 64 7.10 2.29 -2.18
CA TYR A 64 6.53 2.82 -3.42
C TYR A 64 6.12 4.29 -3.28
N ALA A 65 5.44 4.65 -2.18
CA ALA A 65 5.01 6.01 -1.91
C ALA A 65 6.20 6.99 -1.81
N VAL A 66 7.31 6.55 -1.22
CA VAL A 66 8.57 7.32 -1.16
C VAL A 66 9.19 7.47 -2.55
N GLU A 67 9.34 6.38 -3.28
CA GLU A 67 9.95 6.38 -4.63
C GLU A 67 9.20 7.30 -5.60
N HIS A 68 7.88 7.38 -5.46
CA HIS A 68 7.01 8.20 -6.31
C HIS A 68 6.74 9.60 -5.74
N GLY A 69 7.40 9.97 -4.64
CA GLY A 69 7.29 11.30 -4.02
C GLY A 69 5.92 11.62 -3.42
N VAL A 70 5.11 10.60 -3.15
CA VAL A 70 3.80 10.74 -2.50
C VAL A 70 3.97 11.02 -1.01
N ILE A 71 5.01 10.41 -0.40
CA ILE A 71 5.44 10.69 0.96
C ILE A 71 6.92 11.07 0.92
N THR A 72 7.31 12.10 1.65
CA THR A 72 8.72 12.48 1.78
C THR A 72 9.42 11.47 2.69
N ASP A 73 10.56 10.94 2.25
CA ASP A 73 11.45 10.23 3.16
C ASP A 73 12.13 11.27 4.05
N ASP A 74 11.61 11.46 5.26
CA ASP A 74 12.10 12.43 6.25
C ASP A 74 13.43 11.96 6.89
N LEU A 75 14.33 11.38 6.08
CA LEU A 75 15.72 11.12 6.44
C LEU A 75 16.41 12.41 6.90
N ASP A 76 16.12 13.53 6.24
CA ASP A 76 16.68 14.84 6.59
C ASP A 76 16.31 15.26 8.03
N ALA A 77 15.09 14.95 8.49
CA ALA A 77 14.67 15.23 9.86
C ALA A 77 15.39 14.32 10.89
N LYS A 78 15.69 13.07 10.51
CA LYS A 78 16.45 12.13 11.36
C LYS A 78 17.92 12.54 11.45
N ASP A 79 18.52 12.97 10.35
CA ASP A 79 19.90 13.45 10.29
C ASP A 79 20.07 14.77 11.09
N MET A 80 19.09 15.68 11.02
CA MET A 80 19.07 16.88 11.87
C MET A 80 19.04 16.59 13.37
N LEU A 81 18.36 15.53 13.80
CA LEU A 81 18.30 15.12 15.21
C LEU A 81 19.58 14.40 15.66
N ALA A 82 20.21 13.62 14.77
CA ALA A 82 21.46 12.91 15.07
C ALA A 82 22.69 13.84 15.13
N ALA A 83 22.60 15.04 14.55
CA ALA A 83 23.68 16.02 14.51
C ALA A 83 23.78 16.92 15.77
N ASN A 84 22.94 16.73 16.80
CA ASN A 84 22.97 17.49 18.07
C ASN A 84 23.41 16.65 19.27
#